data_AF-A0A2X3DE39-F1
#
_entry.id   AF-A0A2X3DE39-F1
#
_cell.length_a   1.000
_cell.length_b   1.000
_cell.length_c   1.000
_cell.angle_alpha   90.00
_cell.angle_beta   90.00
_cell.angle_gamma   90.00
#
_symmetry.space_group_name_H-M   'P 1'
#
loop_
_entity.id
_entity.type
_entity.pdbx_description
1 polymer ?
#
loop_
_entity_poly.entity_id
_entity_poly.type
_entity_poly.pdbx_seq_one_letter_code
_entity_poly.pdbx_strand_id
1 'polypeptide(L)'
;MPVTPACPKVQKLSDISLEALPRFSTGFKEFDRVLGGGVVPGSAILIGGNPGAGKSTLLLQTLCKLAEGMKTLYVTGEESLQQVAMRAHRLGLPTANLNMLSETSIEQICQIADEEKPQLMVIDSIQVMHMADVQSSAGQRRPGTGNRGLFDALC
;
A
#
# COMPACT_ATOMS: atom_id res chain seq x y z
N MET A 1 -12.94 -19.09 -10.23
CA MET A 1 -12.11 -20.22 -10.69
C MET A 1 -10.66 -19.88 -10.41
N PRO A 2 -9.86 -20.79 -9.83
CA PRO A 2 -8.46 -20.49 -9.55
C PRO A 2 -7.71 -20.38 -10.88
N VAL A 3 -7.04 -19.25 -11.10
CA VAL A 3 -6.09 -19.09 -12.20
C VAL A 3 -4.83 -19.90 -11.83
N THR A 4 -4.61 -21.02 -12.50
CA THR A 4 -3.35 -21.77 -12.40
C THR A 4 -2.23 -20.88 -12.95
N PRO A 5 -1.11 -20.66 -12.24
CA PRO A 5 -0.01 -19.87 -12.79
C PRO A 5 0.60 -20.68 -13.94
N ALA A 6 0.31 -20.25 -15.17
CA ALA A 6 0.95 -20.79 -16.36
C ALA A 6 2.44 -20.46 -16.31
N CYS A 7 3.28 -21.43 -16.70
CA CYS A 7 4.71 -21.21 -16.85
C CYS A 7 4.94 -20.00 -17.79
N PRO A 8 5.65 -18.94 -17.35
CA PRO A 8 5.74 -17.71 -18.12
C PRO A 8 6.44 -17.98 -19.46
N LYS A 9 5.76 -17.70 -20.57
CA LYS A 9 6.28 -17.84 -21.93
C LYS A 9 6.61 -16.47 -22.51
N VAL A 10 7.71 -16.38 -23.24
CA VAL A 10 8.04 -15.18 -24.02
C VAL A 10 7.00 -15.01 -25.11
N GLN A 11 6.37 -13.84 -25.17
CA GLN A 11 5.38 -13.45 -26.19
C GLN A 11 5.82 -12.15 -26.86
N LYS A 12 5.46 -11.95 -28.13
CA LYS A 12 5.66 -10.65 -28.78
C LYS A 12 4.68 -9.65 -28.19
N LEU A 13 5.11 -8.38 -28.09
CA LEU A 13 4.26 -7.28 -27.61
C LEU A 13 2.95 -7.15 -28.41
N SER A 14 2.99 -7.45 -29.72
CA SER A 14 1.82 -7.45 -30.61
C SER A 14 0.76 -8.50 -30.26
N ASP A 15 1.16 -9.55 -29.56
CA ASP A 15 0.34 -10.73 -29.28
C ASP A 15 -0.22 -10.69 -27.84
N ILE A 16 0.06 -9.61 -27.10
CA ILE A 16 -0.44 -9.39 -25.75
C ILE A 16 -1.87 -8.84 -25.84
N SER A 17 -2.80 -9.54 -25.19
CA SER A 17 -4.19 -9.07 -25.09
C SER A 17 -4.25 -7.72 -24.35
N LEU A 18 -5.00 -6.79 -24.92
CA LEU A 18 -5.28 -5.47 -24.33
C LEU A 18 -6.53 -5.49 -23.44
N GLU A 19 -7.04 -6.67 -23.08
CA GLU A 19 -8.18 -6.80 -22.19
C GLU A 19 -7.93 -6.07 -20.86
N ALA A 20 -8.87 -5.19 -20.51
CA ALA A 20 -8.78 -4.43 -19.29
C ALA A 20 -8.95 -5.37 -18.09
N LEU A 21 -7.95 -5.37 -17.19
CA LEU A 21 -8.07 -6.06 -15.91
C LEU A 21 -9.25 -5.45 -15.11
N PRO A 22 -10.01 -6.28 -14.38
CA PRO A 22 -11.09 -5.79 -13.54
C PRO A 22 -10.52 -4.84 -12.49
N ARG A 23 -11.16 -3.67 -12.33
CA ARG A 23 -10.78 -2.64 -11.35
C ARG A 23 -11.91 -2.46 -10.35
N PHE A 24 -11.56 -2.14 -9.11
CA PHE A 24 -12.52 -1.68 -8.12
C PHE A 24 -12.26 -0.21 -7.76
N SER A 25 -13.34 0.52 -7.48
CA SER A 25 -13.28 1.93 -7.10
C SER A 25 -12.82 2.06 -5.65
N THR A 26 -11.97 3.06 -5.39
CA THR A 26 -11.59 3.51 -4.03
C THR A 26 -12.72 4.28 -3.35
N GLY A 27 -13.76 4.64 -4.11
CA GLY A 27 -14.83 5.52 -3.68
C GLY A 27 -14.47 7.01 -3.73
N PHE A 28 -13.27 7.37 -4.18
CA PHE A 28 -12.81 8.74 -4.42
C PHE A 28 -12.55 8.94 -5.91
N LYS A 29 -13.41 9.71 -6.60
CA LYS A 29 -13.39 9.82 -8.07
C LYS A 29 -12.05 10.33 -8.61
N GLU A 30 -11.49 11.35 -7.97
CA GLU A 30 -10.21 11.93 -8.35
C GLU A 30 -9.06 10.95 -8.16
N PHE A 31 -9.12 10.14 -7.09
CA PHE A 31 -8.10 9.14 -6.83
C PHE A 31 -8.21 7.98 -7.83
N ASP A 32 -9.43 7.49 -8.10
CA ASP A 32 -9.68 6.49 -9.14
C ASP A 32 -9.20 6.98 -10.51
N ARG A 33 -9.40 8.26 -10.84
CA ARG A 33 -8.91 8.85 -12.09
C ARG A 33 -7.38 8.79 -12.18
N VAL A 34 -6.66 9.08 -11.09
CA VAL A 34 -5.20 8.97 -11.04
C VAL A 34 -4.74 7.52 -11.17
N LEU A 35 -5.48 6.57 -10.59
CA LEU A 35 -5.22 5.13 -10.71
C LEU A 35 -5.59 4.53 -12.07
N GLY A 36 -6.14 5.32 -13.00
CA GLY A 36 -6.58 4.84 -14.32
C GLY A 36 -7.93 4.12 -14.29
N GLY A 37 -8.84 4.56 -13.41
CA GLY A 37 -10.20 4.03 -13.26
C GLY A 37 -10.43 3.20 -12.00
N GLY A 38 -9.46 3.14 -11.08
CA GLY A 38 -9.54 2.37 -9.83
C GLY A 38 -8.38 1.39 -9.65
N VAL A 39 -8.41 0.66 -8.54
CA VAL A 39 -7.37 -0.27 -8.11
C VAL A 39 -7.50 -1.58 -8.88
N VAL A 40 -6.37 -2.10 -9.37
CA VAL A 40 -6.28 -3.41 -10.03
C VAL A 40 -5.91 -4.47 -8.97
N PRO A 41 -6.68 -5.55 -8.80
CA PRO A 41 -6.33 -6.63 -7.87
C PRO A 41 -4.96 -7.25 -8.19
N GLY A 42 -4.17 -7.52 -7.16
CA GLY A 42 -2.83 -8.12 -7.30
C GLY A 42 -1.79 -7.17 -7.91
N SER A 43 -2.08 -5.87 -7.94
CA SER A 43 -1.11 -4.84 -8.32
C SER A 43 -0.49 -4.20 -7.08
N ALA A 44 0.74 -3.70 -7.22
CA ALA A 44 1.35 -2.81 -6.24
C ALA A 44 1.36 -1.39 -6.82
N ILE A 45 0.84 -0.43 -6.06
CA ILE A 45 0.73 0.98 -6.43
C ILE A 45 1.60 1.78 -5.46
N LEU A 46 2.51 2.58 -6.02
CA LEU A 46 3.38 3.46 -5.27
C LEU A 46 2.82 4.90 -5.27
N ILE A 47 2.53 5.44 -4.09
CA ILE A 47 2.09 6.82 -3.92
C ILE A 47 3.27 7.67 -3.46
N GLY A 48 3.82 8.44 -4.38
CA GLY A 48 4.88 9.40 -4.11
C GLY A 48 4.32 10.80 -3.84
N GLY A 49 5.01 11.57 -2.99
CA GLY A 49 4.70 12.98 -2.79
C GLY A 49 5.49 13.61 -1.67
N ASN A 50 5.55 14.94 -1.66
CA ASN A 50 6.29 15.69 -0.64
C ASN A 50 5.81 15.35 0.78
N PRO A 51 6.69 15.42 1.79
CA PRO A 51 6.27 15.37 3.19
C PRO A 51 5.16 16.39 3.46
N GLY A 52 4.12 15.97 4.19
CA GLY A 52 2.95 16.83 4.47
C GLY A 52 1.94 16.97 3.33
N ALA A 53 2.14 16.34 2.16
CA ALA A 53 1.17 16.36 1.06
C ALA A 53 -0.15 15.61 1.35
N GLY A 54 -0.27 14.96 2.52
CA GLY A 54 -1.50 14.28 2.95
C GLY A 54 -1.67 12.86 2.42
N LYS A 55 -0.62 12.17 1.98
CA LYS A 55 -0.68 10.80 1.45
C LYS A 55 -1.24 9.80 2.46
N SER A 56 -0.65 9.72 3.66
CA SER A 56 -1.12 8.89 4.77
C SER A 56 -2.57 9.20 5.14
N THR A 57 -2.99 10.47 5.07
CA THR A 57 -4.38 10.87 5.29
C THR A 57 -5.31 10.33 4.20
N LEU A 58 -4.95 10.49 2.93
CA LEU A 58 -5.72 9.97 1.79
C LEU A 58 -5.84 8.44 1.85
N LEU A 59 -4.75 7.76 2.16
CA LEU A 59 -4.70 6.30 2.28
C LEU A 59 -5.55 5.80 3.45
N LEU A 60 -5.44 6.44 4.62
CA LEU A 60 -6.26 6.13 5.79
C LEU A 60 -7.75 6.31 5.48
N GLN A 61 -8.14 7.43 4.86
CA GLN A 61 -9.51 7.70 4.43
C GLN A 61 -10.03 6.66 3.44
N THR A 62 -9.20 6.28 2.48
CA THR A 62 -9.53 5.25 1.47
C THR A 62 -9.76 3.89 2.11
N LEU A 63 -8.84 3.46 2.99
CA LEU A 63 -8.93 2.19 3.67
C LEU A 63 -10.11 2.12 4.64
N CYS A 64 -10.36 3.16 5.45
CA CYS A 64 -11.54 3.22 6.31
C CYS A 64 -12.84 3.01 5.53
N LYS A 65 -12.97 3.63 4.36
CA LYS A 65 -14.15 3.48 3.50
C LYS A 65 -14.24 2.08 2.89
N LEU A 66 -13.14 1.54 2.38
CA LEU A 66 -13.14 0.21 1.76
C LEU A 66 -13.34 -0.90 2.80
N ALA A 67 -12.91 -0.70 4.04
CA ALA A 67 -13.11 -1.63 5.15
C ALA A 67 -14.60 -1.94 5.44
N GLU A 68 -15.53 -1.10 4.97
CA GLU A 68 -16.97 -1.38 5.08
C GLU A 68 -17.44 -2.54 4.19
N GLY A 69 -16.71 -2.86 3.11
CA GLY A 69 -17.11 -3.87 2.13
C GLY A 69 -16.07 -4.95 1.82
N MET A 70 -14.83 -4.80 2.30
CA MET A 70 -13.75 -5.77 2.08
C MET A 70 -12.78 -5.80 3.26
N LYS A 71 -12.07 -6.92 3.44
CA LYS A 71 -11.05 -7.02 4.48
C LYS A 71 -9.83 -6.20 4.09
N THR A 72 -9.44 -5.24 4.92
CA THR A 72 -8.30 -4.37 4.64
C THR A 72 -7.30 -4.33 5.79
N LEU A 73 -6.04 -3.99 5.48
CA LEU A 73 -4.96 -3.87 6.46
C LEU A 73 -4.17 -2.56 6.25
N TYR A 74 -4.04 -1.74 7.28
CA TYR A 74 -3.13 -0.59 7.29
C TYR A 74 -1.90 -0.94 8.13
N VAL A 75 -0.75 -1.01 7.50
CA VAL A 75 0.54 -1.21 8.16
C VAL A 75 1.23 0.14 8.30
N THR A 76 1.66 0.49 9.52
CA THR A 76 2.46 1.67 9.76
C THR A 76 3.81 1.33 10.39
N GLY A 77 4.86 2.01 9.91
CA GLY A 77 6.20 1.96 10.51
C GLY A 77 6.65 3.31 11.07
N GLU A 78 6.02 4.42 10.66
CA GLU A 78 6.43 5.78 11.08
C GLU A 78 5.68 6.27 12.32
N GLU A 79 4.38 5.99 12.42
CA GLU A 79 3.50 6.50 13.47
C GLU A 79 3.02 5.38 14.39
N SER A 80 2.73 5.70 15.65
CA SER A 80 2.09 4.73 16.53
C SER A 80 0.62 4.52 16.15
N LEU A 81 0.08 3.33 16.47
CA LEU A 81 -1.35 3.03 16.26
C LEU A 81 -2.27 4.08 16.90
N GLN A 82 -1.89 4.60 18.08
CA GLN A 82 -2.63 5.64 18.77
C GLN A 82 -2.66 6.96 17.99
N GLN A 83 -1.55 7.35 17.36
CA GLN A 83 -1.49 8.57 16.55
C GLN A 83 -2.38 8.45 15.31
N VAL A 84 -2.37 7.31 14.63
CA VAL A 84 -3.24 7.05 13.48
C VAL A 84 -4.71 7.03 13.90
N ALA A 85 -5.04 6.35 15.00
CA ALA A 85 -6.40 6.30 15.54
C ALA A 85 -6.95 7.69 15.92
N MET A 86 -6.14 8.52 16.56
CA MET A 86 -6.50 9.91 16.88
C MET A 86 -6.77 10.74 15.62
N ARG A 87 -5.98 10.53 14.56
CA ARG A 87 -6.19 11.18 13.26
C ARG A 87 -7.51 10.73 12.63
N ALA A 88 -7.78 9.42 12.61
CA ALA A 88 -9.03 8.87 12.08
C ALA A 88 -10.25 9.42 12.84
N HIS A 89 -10.16 9.50 14.17
CA HIS A 89 -11.21 10.06 15.02
C HIS A 89 -11.45 11.54 14.73
N ARG A 90 -10.39 12.35 14.63
CA ARG A 90 -10.50 13.78 14.30
C ARG A 90 -11.14 14.03 12.93
N LEU A 91 -10.91 13.12 11.98
CA LEU A 91 -11.47 13.20 10.63
C LEU A 91 -12.89 12.61 10.52
N GLY A 92 -13.42 12.00 11.59
CA GLY A 92 -14.75 11.39 11.60
C GLY A 92 -14.86 10.16 10.69
N LEU A 93 -13.79 9.37 10.57
CA LEU A 93 -13.76 8.22 9.66
C LEU A 93 -14.44 6.98 10.27
N PRO A 94 -15.03 6.09 9.44
CA PRO A 94 -15.51 4.79 9.89
C PRO A 94 -14.32 3.88 10.19
N THR A 95 -14.03 3.65 11.48
CA THR A 95 -12.86 2.87 11.92
C THR A 95 -13.18 1.44 12.33
N ALA A 96 -14.45 1.05 12.40
CA ALA A 96 -14.89 -0.20 13.03
C ALA A 96 -14.29 -1.47 12.38
N ASN A 97 -14.02 -1.43 11.07
CA ASN A 97 -13.61 -2.60 10.30
C ASN A 97 -12.16 -2.52 9.77
N LEU A 98 -11.44 -1.43 10.04
CA LEU A 98 -10.07 -1.27 9.54
C LEU A 98 -9.09 -2.00 10.46
N ASN A 99 -8.43 -3.05 9.94
CA ASN A 99 -7.33 -3.69 10.66
C ASN A 99 -6.06 -2.84 10.55
N MET A 100 -5.32 -2.76 11.65
CA MET A 100 -4.12 -1.94 11.79
C MET A 100 -2.97 -2.80 12.30
N LEU A 101 -1.77 -2.60 11.76
CA LEU A 101 -0.53 -3.23 12.19
C LEU A 101 0.56 -2.16 12.35
N SER A 102 1.32 -2.24 13.43
CA SER A 102 2.53 -1.42 13.63
C SER A 102 3.73 -2.35 13.56
N GLU A 103 4.36 -2.41 12.39
CA GLU A 103 5.49 -3.31 12.12
C GLU A 103 6.39 -2.71 11.03
N THR A 104 7.67 -3.05 11.06
CA THR A 104 8.70 -2.58 10.13
C THR A 104 9.45 -3.72 9.42
N SER A 105 9.40 -4.95 9.95
CA SER A 105 9.93 -6.13 9.27
C SER A 105 8.98 -6.57 8.16
N ILE A 106 9.48 -6.56 6.92
CA ILE A 106 8.70 -7.01 5.76
C ILE A 106 8.35 -8.50 5.89
N GLU A 107 9.24 -9.33 6.45
CA GLU A 107 8.99 -10.75 6.66
C GLU A 107 7.79 -10.97 7.59
N GLN A 108 7.73 -10.25 8.72
CA GLN A 108 6.60 -10.33 9.63
C GLN A 108 5.31 -9.78 8.99
N ILE A 109 5.40 -8.67 8.25
CA ILE A 109 4.25 -8.11 7.52
C ILE A 109 3.70 -9.12 6.52
N CYS A 110 4.57 -9.78 5.75
CA CYS A 110 4.17 -10.81 4.80
C CYS A 110 3.53 -12.01 5.48
N GLN A 111 4.12 -12.49 6.59
CA GLN A 111 3.54 -13.60 7.35
C GLN A 111 2.13 -13.25 7.86
N ILE A 112 1.95 -12.08 8.45
CA ILE A 112 0.65 -11.60 8.93
C ILE A 112 -0.33 -11.44 7.76
N ALA A 113 0.13 -10.92 6.62
CA ALA A 113 -0.72 -10.78 5.42
C ALA A 113 -1.17 -12.14 4.87
N ASP A 114 -0.33 -13.18 4.94
CA ASP A 114 -0.68 -14.55 4.53
C ASP A 114 -1.72 -15.20 5.46
N GLU A 115 -1.65 -14.89 6.76
CA GLU A 115 -2.60 -15.35 7.78
C GLU A 115 -3.94 -14.58 7.69
N GLU A 116 -3.87 -13.25 7.65
CA GLU A 116 -5.04 -12.37 7.64
C GLU A 116 -5.72 -12.31 6.28
N LYS A 117 -4.99 -12.54 5.18
CA LYS A 117 -5.50 -12.47 3.80
C LYS A 117 -6.32 -11.19 3.52
N PRO A 118 -5.76 -10.00 3.75
CA PRO A 118 -6.44 -8.76 3.37
C PRO A 118 -6.62 -8.73 1.85
N GLN A 119 -7.75 -8.18 1.41
CA GLN A 119 -8.00 -7.93 -0.01
C GLN A 119 -7.32 -6.64 -0.50
N LEU A 120 -6.91 -5.78 0.43
CA LEU A 120 -6.16 -4.55 0.18
C LEU A 120 -5.31 -4.22 1.40
N MET A 121 -4.04 -3.91 1.17
CA MET A 121 -3.08 -3.55 2.21
C MET A 121 -2.40 -2.21 1.87
N VAL A 122 -2.25 -1.34 2.86
CA VAL A 122 -1.38 -0.16 2.77
C VAL A 122 -0.17 -0.35 3.66
N ILE A 123 0.99 0.14 3.18
CA ILE A 123 2.21 0.26 3.94
C ILE A 123 2.62 1.74 3.98
N ASP A 124 2.55 2.35 5.16
CA ASP A 124 2.85 3.77 5.45
C ASP A 124 3.96 3.89 6.53
N SER A 125 5.22 4.06 6.17
CA SER A 125 5.78 4.26 4.82
C SER A 125 6.80 3.17 4.48
N ILE A 126 7.11 3.01 3.20
CA ILE A 126 8.10 2.02 2.75
C ILE A 126 9.52 2.38 3.24
N GLN A 127 9.82 3.67 3.46
CA GLN A 127 11.18 4.12 3.81
C GLN A 127 11.74 3.51 5.09
N VAL A 128 10.85 3.14 6.02
CA VAL A 128 11.20 2.61 7.33
C VAL A 128 11.11 1.09 7.39
N MET A 129 10.81 0.44 6.27
CA MET A 129 10.69 -1.02 6.18
C MET A 129 12.06 -1.67 5.99
N HIS A 130 12.28 -2.81 6.64
CA HIS A 130 13.55 -3.52 6.62
C HIS A 130 13.34 -5.02 6.37
N MET A 131 14.33 -5.63 5.70
CA MET A 131 14.46 -7.07 5.53
C MET A 131 15.79 -7.52 6.13
N ALA A 132 15.78 -8.66 6.83
CA ALA A 132 16.95 -9.18 7.53
C ALA A 132 18.13 -9.49 6.60
N ASP A 133 17.86 -9.73 5.30
CA ASP A 133 18.86 -10.16 4.31
C ASP A 133 19.36 -9.06 3.35
N VAL A 134 18.99 -7.79 3.55
CA VAL A 134 19.67 -6.69 2.85
C VAL A 134 20.85 -6.20 3.71
N GLN A 135 21.87 -7.03 3.83
CA GLN A 135 23.19 -6.57 4.27
C GLN A 135 23.72 -5.57 3.24
N SER A 136 23.37 -4.31 3.44
CA SER A 136 24.05 -3.18 2.82
C SER A 136 25.49 -3.25 3.28
N SER A 137 26.43 -3.61 2.40
CA SER A 137 27.85 -3.48 2.69
C SER A 137 28.11 -2.04 3.16
N ALA A 138 28.50 -1.88 4.42
CA ALA A 138 28.72 -0.61 5.06
C ALA A 138 29.68 0.26 4.22
N GLY A 139 29.14 1.31 3.59
CA GLY A 139 29.89 2.23 2.75
C GLY A 139 29.30 3.64 2.81
N GLN A 140 29.84 4.45 3.71
CA GLN A 140 29.81 5.92 3.70
C GLN A 140 28.44 6.63 3.58
N ARG A 141 27.83 7.01 4.72
CA ARG A 141 26.87 8.13 4.73
C ARG A 141 27.61 9.43 4.35
N ARG A 142 27.39 9.94 3.14
CA ARG A 142 27.67 11.35 2.79
C ARG A 142 26.49 12.22 3.24
N PRO A 143 26.72 13.36 3.91
CA PRO A 143 25.64 14.31 4.17
C PRO A 143 25.37 15.08 2.87
N GLY A 144 24.27 14.74 2.21
CA GLY A 144 23.80 15.40 0.99
C GLY A 144 22.33 15.80 1.14
N THR A 145 22.08 17.09 1.00
CA THR A 145 20.77 17.72 0.77
C THR A 145 20.02 16.95 -0.32
N GLY A 146 18.91 16.29 0.05
CA GLY A 146 18.09 15.53 -0.88
C GLY A 146 16.65 15.52 -0.40
N ASN A 147 15.76 16.07 -1.20
CA ASN A 147 14.31 16.08 -1.00
C ASN A 147 13.81 14.65 -0.76
N ARG A 148 13.51 14.28 0.49
CA ARG A 148 13.01 12.95 0.86
C ARG A 148 11.55 12.84 0.42
N GLY A 149 11.33 12.39 -0.82
CA GLY A 149 10.01 11.95 -1.26
C GLY A 149 9.54 10.80 -0.38
N LEU A 150 8.37 10.96 0.25
CA LEU A 150 7.69 9.90 0.99
C LEU A 150 6.95 9.00 -0.01
N PHE A 151 6.96 7.69 0.22
CA PHE A 151 6.55 6.65 -0.71
C PHE A 151 5.75 5.64 0.08
N ASP A 152 4.47 5.55 -0.25
CA ASP A 152 3.54 4.63 0.40
C ASP A 152 3.14 3.57 -0.63
N ALA A 153 3.01 2.31 -0.21
CA ALA A 153 2.54 1.23 -1.08
C ALA A 153 1.08 0.92 -0.79
N LEU A 154 0.30 0.72 -1.85
CA LEU A 154 -1.00 0.09 -1.83
C LEU A 154 -0.87 -1.23 -2.60
N CYS A 155 -1.02 -2.34 -1.89
CA CYS A 155 -0.86 -3.72 -2.41
C CYS A 155 -2.17 -4.50 -2.34
#